data_AF-A0A2H0AZ64-F1
#
_entry.id   AF-A0A2H0AZ64-F1
#
_cell.length_a   1.000
_cell.length_b   1.000
_cell.length_c   1.000
_cell.angle_alpha   90.00
_cell.angle_beta   90.00
_cell.angle_gamma   90.00
#
_symmetry.space_group_name_H-M   'P 1'
#
loop_
_entity.id
_entity.type
_entity.pdbx_description
1 polymer ?
#
loop_
_entity_poly.entity_id
_entity_poly.type
_entity_poly.pdbx_seq_one_letter_code
_entity_poly.pdbx_strand_id
1 'polypeptide(L)'
;MKRFDQQFCTRISEPWDSIESDEFVGFLLPKCQEVITPERLRQKIVEQSVLKVKFGIDPTASEIHIGHVVPIMLLRQFAKAGHHIDFIIGDFTA
;
A
#
# COMPACT_ATOMS: atom_id res chain seq x y z
N MET A 1 19.88 -19.14 4.34
CA MET A 1 18.63 -18.36 4.46
C MET A 1 19.01 -16.89 4.60
N LYS A 2 18.51 -15.99 3.73
CA LYS A 2 18.78 -14.54 3.89
C LYS A 2 18.06 -14.03 5.15
N ARG A 3 18.67 -13.11 5.89
CA ARG A 3 18.02 -12.50 7.07
C ARG A 3 16.86 -11.60 6.62
N PHE A 4 15.82 -11.49 7.46
CA PHE A 4 14.61 -10.72 7.15
C PHE A 4 14.90 -9.24 6.85
N ASP A 5 15.80 -8.61 7.59
CA ASP A 5 16.22 -7.22 7.39
C ASP A 5 16.83 -6.99 6.01
N GLN A 6 17.67 -7.93 5.55
CA GLN A 6 18.27 -7.86 4.22
C GLN A 6 17.22 -8.04 3.12
N GLN A 7 16.29 -8.98 3.29
CA GLN A 7 15.20 -9.21 2.35
C GLN A 7 14.28 -7.98 2.25
N PHE A 8 13.95 -7.38 3.40
CA PHE A 8 13.14 -6.18 3.48
C PHE A 8 13.80 -4.99 2.77
N CYS A 9 15.07 -4.70 3.06
CA CYS A 9 15.80 -3.61 2.40
C CYS A 9 15.94 -3.82 0.88
N THR A 10 16.17 -5.06 0.45
CA THR A 10 16.26 -5.41 -0.98
C THR A 10 14.94 -5.08 -1.70
N ARG A 11 13.80 -5.48 -1.12
CA ARG A 11 12.48 -5.18 -1.68
C ARG A 11 12.13 -3.69 -1.71
N ILE A 12 12.67 -2.90 -0.78
CA ILE A 12 12.50 -1.44 -0.80
C ILE A 12 13.22 -0.81 -2.00
N SER A 13 14.37 -1.34 -2.39
CA SER A 13 15.19 -0.83 -3.49
C SER A 13 14.82 -1.40 -4.87
N GLU A 14 14.06 -2.49 -4.91
CA GLU A 14 13.58 -3.07 -6.17
C GLU A 14 12.68 -2.07 -6.93
N PRO A 15 12.74 -2.06 -8.27
CA PRO A 15 11.79 -1.37 -9.12
C PRO A 15 10.46 -2.15 -9.14
N TRP A 16 9.34 -1.44 -9.00
CA TRP A 16 7.99 -2.05 -9.02
C TRP A 16 7.21 -1.66 -10.27
N ASP A 17 7.82 -0.86 -11.16
CA ASP A 17 7.18 -0.35 -12.38
C ASP A 17 6.78 -1.47 -13.36
N SER A 18 7.37 -2.66 -13.21
CA SER A 18 7.13 -3.85 -14.02
C SER A 18 6.68 -5.06 -13.20
N ILE A 19 6.11 -4.86 -12.00
CA ILE A 19 5.62 -5.97 -11.20
C ILE A 19 4.40 -6.61 -11.85
N GLU A 20 4.39 -7.95 -11.94
CA GLU A 20 3.23 -8.67 -12.46
C GLU A 20 2.02 -8.50 -11.54
N SER A 21 0.83 -8.36 -12.12
CA SER A 21 -0.40 -8.07 -11.37
C SER A 21 -0.70 -9.12 -10.29
N ASP A 22 -0.51 -10.40 -10.61
CA ASP A 22 -0.71 -11.48 -9.65
C ASP A 22 0.36 -11.50 -8.55
N GLU A 23 1.60 -11.13 -8.86
CA GLU A 23 2.66 -10.98 -7.85
C GLU A 23 2.33 -9.83 -6.89
N PHE A 24 1.87 -8.70 -7.42
CA PHE A 24 1.47 -7.56 -6.62
C PHE A 24 0.31 -7.90 -5.68
N VAL A 25 -0.71 -8.61 -6.17
CA VAL A 25 -1.81 -9.12 -5.33
C VAL A 25 -1.29 -10.07 -4.25
N GLY A 26 -0.39 -11.00 -4.61
CA GLY A 26 0.25 -11.91 -3.65
C GLY A 26 1.09 -11.22 -2.58
N PHE A 27 1.63 -10.03 -2.88
CA PHE A 27 2.31 -9.17 -1.92
C PHE A 27 1.34 -8.41 -1.00
N LEU A 28 0.23 -7.90 -1.55
CA LEU A 28 -0.74 -7.08 -0.82
C LEU A 28 -1.56 -7.88 0.18
N LEU A 29 -2.17 -8.98 -0.24
CA LEU A 29 -3.17 -9.71 0.56
C LEU A 29 -2.65 -10.14 1.94
N PRO A 30 -1.42 -10.67 2.09
CA PRO A 30 -0.89 -11.06 3.40
C PRO A 30 -0.63 -9.88 4.37
N LYS A 31 -0.67 -8.64 3.89
CA LYS A 31 -0.46 -7.42 4.71
C LYS A 31 -1.76 -6.80 5.20
N CYS A 32 -2.89 -7.25 4.66
CA CYS A 32 -4.21 -6.78 5.05
C CYS A 32 -4.73 -7.66 6.18
N GLN A 33 -5.28 -7.04 7.22
CA GLN A 33 -6.04 -7.79 8.23
C GLN A 33 -7.35 -8.32 7.65
N GLU A 34 -8.01 -7.51 6.81
CA GLU A 34 -9.27 -7.84 6.17
C GLU A 34 -9.33 -7.23 4.77
N VAL A 35 -9.94 -7.94 3.82
CA VAL A 35 -10.20 -7.48 2.46
C VAL A 35 -11.65 -7.81 2.11
N ILE A 36 -12.47 -6.78 1.89
CA ILE A 36 -13.93 -6.93 1.72
C ILE A 36 -14.31 -7.58 0.38
N THR A 37 -13.58 -7.26 -0.70
CA THR A 37 -13.84 -7.81 -2.05
C THR A 37 -12.53 -8.16 -2.77
N PRO A 38 -11.85 -9.26 -2.38
CA PRO A 38 -10.53 -9.60 -2.90
C PRO A 38 -10.55 -9.91 -4.41
N GLU A 39 -11.63 -10.50 -4.92
CA GLU A 39 -11.80 -10.81 -6.35
C GLU A 39 -11.89 -9.51 -7.18
N ARG A 40 -12.64 -8.52 -6.70
CA ARG A 40 -12.76 -7.21 -7.35
C ARG A 40 -11.44 -6.45 -7.32
N LEU A 41 -10.70 -6.51 -6.21
CA LEU A 41 -9.36 -5.93 -6.12
C LEU A 41 -8.44 -6.56 -7.18
N ARG A 42 -8.39 -7.89 -7.25
CA ARG A 42 -7.59 -8.62 -8.23
C ARG A 42 -7.97 -8.24 -9.66
N GLN A 43 -9.26 -8.23 -9.97
CA GLN A 43 -9.75 -7.85 -11.30
C GLN A 43 -9.27 -6.45 -11.70
N LYS A 44 -9.43 -5.44 -10.83
CA LYS A 44 -9.02 -4.07 -11.16
C LYS A 44 -7.51 -3.91 -11.33
N ILE A 45 -6.70 -4.70 -10.61
CA ILE A 45 -5.24 -4.71 -10.76
C ILE A 45 -4.86 -5.38 -12.09
N VAL A 46 -5.44 -6.54 -12.41
CA VAL A 46 -5.17 -7.30 -13.65
C VAL A 46 -5.61 -6.54 -14.90
N GLU A 47 -6.71 -5.78 -14.82
CA GLU A 47 -7.16 -4.89 -15.90
C GLU A 47 -6.21 -3.69 -16.14
N GLN A 48 -5.05 -3.65 -15.46
CA GLN A 48 -4.04 -2.58 -15.52
C GLN A 48 -4.62 -1.18 -15.30
N SER A 49 -5.74 -1.10 -14.57
CA SER A 49 -6.34 0.17 -14.24
C SER A 49 -5.47 0.90 -13.22
N VAL A 50 -5.18 2.17 -13.48
CA VAL A 50 -4.55 3.04 -12.48
C VAL A 50 -5.55 3.22 -11.33
N LEU A 51 -5.36 2.45 -10.26
CA LEU A 51 -6.18 2.55 -9.06
C LEU A 51 -5.98 3.92 -8.40
N LYS A 52 -7.09 4.50 -7.93
CA LYS A 52 -7.07 5.58 -6.95
C LYS A 52 -7.17 4.96 -5.56
N VAL A 53 -6.10 5.07 -4.80
CA VAL A 53 -5.99 4.51 -3.44
C VAL A 53 -6.10 5.66 -2.45
N LYS A 54 -7.21 5.69 -1.73
CA LYS A 54 -7.49 6.72 -0.73
C LYS A 54 -7.02 6.29 0.65
N PHE A 55 -6.33 7.19 1.35
CA PHE A 55 -6.01 7.04 2.77
C PHE A 55 -6.25 8.35 3.51
N GLY A 56 -7.04 8.29 4.58
CA GLY A 56 -7.34 9.45 5.43
C GLY A 56 -6.58 9.37 6.75
N ILE A 57 -6.02 10.49 7.18
CA ILE A 57 -5.52 10.68 8.56
C ILE A 57 -6.33 11.79 9.22
N ASP A 58 -6.74 11.52 10.45
CA ASP A 58 -7.35 12.49 11.35
C ASP A 58 -6.26 13.15 12.24
N PRO A 59 -6.02 14.46 12.12
CA PRO A 59 -4.98 15.16 12.86
C PRO A 59 -5.36 15.53 14.31
N THR A 60 -6.46 15.03 14.90
CA THR A 60 -6.88 15.36 16.29
C THR A 60 -5.77 15.14 17.32
N ALA A 61 -4.92 14.13 17.15
CA ALA A 61 -3.77 13.88 18.01
C ALA A 61 -2.51 14.56 17.46
N SER A 62 -1.77 15.26 18.33
CA SER A 62 -0.52 15.95 17.96
C SER A 62 0.67 15.01 17.74
N GLU A 63 0.53 13.72 18.03
CA GLU A 63 1.64 12.76 17.98
C GLU A 63 1.42 11.64 16.95
N ILE A 64 2.42 11.42 16.10
CA ILE A 64 2.47 10.31 15.17
C ILE A 64 3.33 9.21 15.77
N HIS A 65 2.71 8.07 16.11
CA HIS A 65 3.44 6.86 16.49
C HIS A 65 3.77 5.99 15.28
N ILE A 66 4.70 5.04 15.45
CA ILE A 66 5.18 4.13 14.40
C ILE A 66 4.06 3.32 13.71
N GLY A 67 2.93 3.08 14.40
CA GLY A 67 1.76 2.42 13.81
C GLY A 67 1.22 3.10 12.54
N HIS A 68 1.35 4.42 12.40
CA HIS A 68 0.92 5.16 11.20
C HIS A 68 1.81 4.87 9.98
N VAL A 69 3.04 4.39 10.21
CA VAL A 69 3.97 4.06 9.13
C VAL A 69 3.53 2.81 8.38
N VAL A 70 2.83 1.87 9.03
CA VAL A 70 2.37 0.62 8.41
C VAL A 70 1.50 0.86 7.17
N PRO A 71 0.39 1.63 7.23
CA PRO A 71 -0.40 1.94 6.03
C PRO A 71 0.37 2.82 5.03
N ILE A 72 1.18 3.77 5.49
CA ILE A 72 1.99 4.64 4.61
C ILE A 72 2.98 3.82 3.77
N MET A 73 3.60 2.80 4.38
CA MET A 73 4.46 1.88 3.65
C MET A 73 3.69 1.18 2.54
N LEU A 74 2.47 0.71 2.80
CA LEU A 74 1.62 0.08 1.79
C LEU A 74 1.28 1.02 0.63
N LEU A 75 0.93 2.28 0.93
CA LEU A 75 0.68 3.31 -0.08
C LEU A 75 1.91 3.55 -0.96
N ARG A 76 3.12 3.51 -0.39
CA ARG A 76 4.36 3.62 -1.17
C ARG A 76 4.49 2.48 -2.18
N GLN A 77 4.07 1.25 -1.86
CA GLN A 77 4.09 0.17 -2.85
C GLN A 77 3.05 0.37 -3.94
N PHE A 78 1.84 0.86 -3.62
CA PHE A 78 0.87 1.24 -4.63
C PHE A 78 1.41 2.33 -5.57
N ALA A 79 2.03 3.38 -5.02
CA ALA A 79 2.63 4.46 -5.81
C ALA A 79 3.77 3.94 -6.72
N LYS A 80 4.64 3.08 -6.20
CA LYS A 80 5.71 2.45 -6.97
C LYS A 80 5.20 1.48 -8.04
N ALA A 81 4.03 0.89 -7.87
CA ALA A 81 3.36 0.07 -8.88
C ALA A 81 2.56 0.92 -9.90
N GLY A 82 2.72 2.25 -9.90
CA GLY A 82 2.08 3.15 -10.85
C GLY A 82 0.66 3.59 -10.51
N HIS A 83 0.17 3.29 -9.30
CA HIS A 83 -1.16 3.72 -8.86
C HIS A 83 -1.17 5.14 -8.28
N HIS A 84 -2.34 5.78 -8.29
CA HIS A 84 -2.52 7.12 -7.78
C HIS A 84 -2.93 7.09 -6.29
N ILE A 85 -2.27 7.90 -5.46
CA ILE A 85 -2.54 7.97 -4.02
C ILE A 85 -3.25 9.28 -3.68
N ASP A 86 -4.46 9.16 -3.14
CA ASP A 86 -5.22 10.27 -2.56
C ASP A 86 -5.01 10.26 -1.04
N PHE A 87 -4.02 11.00 -0.56
CA PHE A 87 -3.76 11.17 0.87
C PHE A 87 -4.53 12.37 1.40
N ILE A 88 -5.47 12.12 2.33
CA ILE A 88 -6.42 13.12 2.81
C ILE A 88 -6.17 13.40 4.29
N ILE A 89 -6.03 14.68 4.63
CA ILE A 89 -5.99 15.16 6.01
C ILE A 89 -7.40 15.61 6.37
N GLY A 90 -8.01 14.98 7.37
CA GLY A 90 -9.39 15.22 7.79
C GLY A 90 -9.52 16.35 8.80
N ASP A 91 -8.98 17.53 8.53
CA ASP A 91 -8.99 18.69 9.47
C ASP A 91 -10.41 19.19 9.81
N PHE A 92 -11.38 19.03 8.92
CA PHE A 92 -12.78 19.38 9.15
C PHE A 92 -13.53 18.38 10.05
N THR A 93 -13.09 17.12 10.10
CA THR A 93 -13.71 16.05 10.90
C THR A 93 -13.01 15.82 12.24
N ALA A 94 -11.86 16.48 12.45
CA ALA A 94 -10.96 16.34 13.58
C ALA A 94 -11.47 16.92 14.89
#